data_AF-A0A4Q7X2G8-F1
#
_entry.id   AF-A0A4Q7X2G8-F1
#
_cell.length_a   1.000
_cell.length_b   1.000
_cell.length_c   1.000
_cell.angle_alpha   90.00
_cell.angle_beta   90.00
_cell.angle_gamma   90.00
#
_symmetry.space_group_name_H-M   'P 1'
#
loop_
_entity.id
_entity.type
_entity.pdbx_description
1 polymer ?
#
loop_
_entity_poly.entity_id
_entity_poly.type
_entity_poly.pdbx_seq_one_letter_code
_entity_poly.pdbx_strand_id
1 'polypeptide(L)' 'MPATESQAQPLRPFTLAGVSMRELLASCTAADVVSRPPRAPEPEATPRERRAEHREAA' A
#
# COMPACT_ATOMS: atom_id res chain seq x y z
N MET A 1 46.66 -8.37 -21.66
CA MET A 1 46.23 -7.95 -20.32
C MET A 1 44.71 -7.81 -20.36
N PRO A 2 43.90 -8.74 -19.81
CA PRO A 2 42.45 -8.57 -19.82
C PRO A 2 42.09 -7.48 -18.82
N ALA A 3 41.31 -6.48 -19.28
CA ALA A 3 40.77 -5.44 -18.42
C ALA A 3 39.87 -6.10 -17.38
N THR A 4 40.09 -5.76 -16.11
CA THR A 4 39.24 -6.21 -15.01
C THR A 4 37.83 -5.72 -15.29
N GLU A 5 36.98 -6.61 -15.80
CA GLU A 5 35.54 -6.43 -15.83
C GLU A 5 35.10 -6.29 -14.37
N SER A 6 34.97 -5.04 -13.94
CA SER A 6 34.40 -4.69 -12.65
C SER A 6 32.98 -5.22 -12.67
N GLN A 7 32.78 -6.41 -12.09
CA GLN A 7 31.46 -6.97 -11.86
C GLN A 7 30.62 -5.86 -11.23
N ALA A 8 29.63 -5.37 -11.97
CA ALA A 8 28.65 -4.42 -11.46
C ALA A 8 27.94 -5.12 -10.30
N GLN A 9 28.47 -4.92 -9.09
CA GLN A 9 27.86 -5.40 -7.88
C GLN A 9 26.45 -4.81 -7.85
N PRO A 10 25.41 -5.64 -7.69
CA PRO A 10 24.05 -5.14 -7.64
C PRO A 10 23.99 -4.07 -6.55
N LEU A 11 23.53 -2.88 -6.93
CA LEU A 11 23.44 -1.72 -6.06
C LEU A 11 22.56 -2.12 -4.87
N ARG A 12 23.19 -2.48 -3.74
CA ARG A 12 22.43 -2.89 -2.56
C ARG A 12 21.68 -1.65 -2.07
N PRO A 13 20.36 -1.76 -1.85
CA PRO A 13 19.59 -0.63 -1.35
C PRO A 13 20.20 -0.18 -0.02
N PHE A 14 20.56 1.11 0.07
CA PHE A 14 21.09 1.70 1.28
C PHE A 14 20.04 1.59 2.39
N THR A 15 20.35 0.82 3.44
CA THR A 15 19.52 0.74 4.63
C THR A 15 19.97 1.83 5.62
N LEU A 16 19.23 2.93 5.70
CA LEU A 16 19.35 3.85 6.84
C LEU A 16 18.82 3.11 8.07
N ALA A 17 19.63 2.99 9.13
CA ALA A 17 19.25 2.31 10.39
C ALA A 17 18.80 0.84 10.28
N GLY A 18 19.19 0.11 9.22
CA GLY A 18 18.81 -1.29 9.01
C GLY A 18 17.36 -1.48 8.53
N VAL A 19 16.62 -0.39 8.31
CA VAL A 19 15.27 -0.43 7.74
C VAL A 19 15.34 -0.25 6.22
N SER A 20 14.59 -1.06 5.49
CA SER A 20 14.43 -0.87 4.04
C SER A 20 13.37 0.19 3.76
N MET A 21 13.45 0.87 2.62
CA MET A 21 12.41 1.83 2.19
C MET A 21 11.01 1.20 2.15
N ARG A 22 10.92 -0.10 1.87
CA ARG A 22 9.66 -0.86 1.89
C ARG A 22 9.06 -0.92 3.30
N GLU A 23 9.88 -1.19 4.31
CA GLU A 23 9.44 -1.22 5.71
C GLU A 23 8.98 0.15 6.19
N LEU A 24 9.65 1.22 5.74
CA LEU A 24 9.22 2.59 6.04
C LEU A 24 7.84 2.89 5.44
N LEU A 25 7.62 2.54 4.17
CA LEU A 25 6.33 2.71 3.51
C LEU A 25 5.23 1.86 4.16
N ALA A 26 5.52 0.60 4.52
CA ALA A 26 4.59 -0.26 5.25
C ALA A 26 4.24 0.31 6.63
N SER A 27 5.20 0.93 7.31
CA SER A 27 4.96 1.62 8.57
C SER A 27 4.06 2.84 8.37
N CYS A 28 4.23 3.60 7.28
CA CYS A 28 3.36 4.73 6.95
C CYS A 28 1.91 4.30 6.69
N THR A 29 1.68 3.19 5.95
CA THR A 29 0.31 2.69 5.72
C THR A 29 -0.32 2.15 7.00
N ALA A 30 0.46 1.52 7.88
CA ALA A 30 -0.04 1.07 9.18
C ALA A 30 -0.43 2.25 10.09
N ALA A 31 0.41 3.30 10.15
CA ALA A 31 0.14 4.49 10.96
C ALA A 31 -1.15 5.20 10.53
N ASP A 32 -1.42 5.24 9.22
CA ASP A 32 -2.64 5.80 8.65
C ASP A 32 -3.92 5.06 9.12
N VAL A 33 -3.87 3.74 9.30
CA VAL A 33 -4.98 2.96 9.89
C VAL A 33 -5.15 3.27 11.37
N VAL A 34 -4.05 3.36 12.13
CA VAL A 34 -4.09 3.62 13.58
C VAL A 34 -4.60 5.03 13.90
N SER A 35 -4.22 6.02 13.07
CA SER A 35 -4.63 7.41 13.25
C SER A 35 -6.06 7.68 12.79
N ARG A 36 -6.68 6.77 12.05
CA ARG A 36 -8.07 6.93 11.64
C ARG A 36 -8.99 6.43 12.75
N PRO A 37 -9.95 7.26 13.20
CA PRO A 37 -11.00 6.74 14.05
C PRO A 37 -11.73 5.60 13.33
N PRO A 38 -12.18 4.56 14.05
CA PRO A 38 -12.93 3.48 13.43
C PRO A 38 -14.15 4.05 12.72
N ARG A 39 -14.36 3.66 11.45
CA ARG A 39 -15.60 4.02 10.76
C ARG A 39 -16.77 3.41 11.52
N ALA A 40 -17.85 4.20 11.64
CA ALA A 40 -19.13 3.63 12.02
C ALA A 40 -19.48 2.51 11.02
N PRO A 41 -20.06 1.38 11.47
CA PRO A 41 -20.50 0.34 10.56
C PRO A 41 -21.42 0.95 9.51
N GLU A 42 -21.16 0.65 8.24
CA GLU A 42 -22.04 1.09 7.16
C GLU A 42 -23.43 0.49 7.40
N PRO A 43 -24.50 1.31 7.36
CA PRO A 43 -25.84 0.78 7.49
C PRO A 43 -26.07 -0.21 6.36
N GLU A 44 -26.58 -1.39 6.68
CA GLU A 44 -26.91 -2.39 5.66
C GLU A 44 -27.83 -1.74 4.63
N ALA A 45 -27.34 -1.62 3.39
CA ALA A 45 -28.12 -1.10 2.28
C ALA A 45 -29.41 -1.90 2.18
N THR A 46 -30.52 -1.19 2.32
CA THR A 46 -31.83 -1.80 2.22
C THR A 46 -32.00 -2.40 0.83
N PRO A 47 -32.79 -3.47 0.66
CA PRO A 47 -33.03 -4.08 -0.65
C PRO A 47 -33.54 -3.07 -1.71
N ARG A 48 -34.10 -1.94 -1.28
CA ARG A 48 -34.58 -0.85 -2.14
C ARG A 48 -33.44 -0.02 -2.75
N GLU A 49 -32.37 0.23 -2.00
CA GLU A 49 -31.21 1.00 -2.46
C GLU A 49 -30.41 0.20 -3.49
N ARG A 50 -30.19 -1.10 -3.27
CA ARG A 50 -29.51 -1.96 -4.26
C ARG A 50 -30.25 -2.04 -5.60
N ARG A 51 -31.59 -2.04 -5.57
CA ARG A 51 -32.41 -2.06 -6.80
C ARG A 51 -32.35 -0.75 -7.58
N ALA A 52 -32.11 0.38 -6.92
CA ALA A 52 -31.98 1.68 -7.58
C ALA A 52 -30.66 1.79 -8.34
N GLU A 53 -29.55 1.34 -7.73
CA GLU A 53 -28.22 1.34 -8.35
C GLU A 53 -28.17 0.47 -9.63
N HIS A 54 -28.80 -0.70 -9.62
CA HIS A 54 -28.88 -1.57 -10.79
C HIS A 54 -29.72 -0.98 -11.95
N ARG A 55 -30.59 -0.01 -11.65
CA ARG A 55 -31.46 0.61 -12.67
C ARG A 55 -30.81 1.81 -13.34
N GLU A 56 -29.91 2.53 -12.65
CA GLU A 56 -29.17 3.64 -13.25
C GLU A 56 -28.03 3.19 -14.17
N ALA A 57 -27.60 1.93 -14.08
CA ALA A 57 -26.54 1.37 -14.91
C ALA A 57 -27.02 0.79 -16.27
N ALA A 58 -28.28 1.04 -16.67
CA ALA A 58 -28.92 0.47 -17.86
C ALA A 58 -29.36 1.53 -18.88
#